data_AF-A0A1S1DI66-F1
#
_entry.id   AF-A0A1S1DI66-F1
#
_cell.length_a   1.000
_cell.length_b   1.000
_cell.length_c   1.000
_cell.angle_alpha   90.00
_cell.angle_beta   90.00
_cell.angle_gamma   90.00
#
_symmetry.space_group_name_H-M   'P 1'
#
loop_
_entity.id
_entity.type
_entity.pdbx_description
1 polymer ?
#
loop_
_entity_poly.entity_id
_entity_poly.type
_entity_poly.pdbx_seq_one_letter_code
_entity_poly.pdbx_strand_id
1 'polypeptide(L)'
;MIVAYVYNSLFREDETIDAQYNLSKTPVAPSETLDYMEEDPSSSHMSADAIPVGSRPIIRYEHCGAVLKHWKQDGHNVNVYIPTKDLKGLKDRGLLGAWWVDGSVLPKTKTFRCSVLSCTRPKCIKQTQPKLSAAVTRVVRAKGPYSLMLTIPRLTDGEVKIAFKVAENVAKHLHGLDGVSCWGTWAVVECHQSGVTQKAAQQAIRRGKRKGYPYHVHAIIPVSLDSCDSVALNVEANTYLRAQADQLIYGGSLPGSLPMVDAEQEIAAIAHGQQEESAPYASIIHVDDLAQQLGKDDYLYDYQTKGMVPEKGRRSDNSAARFKRHLEVNRLLGGNTPWYRASTVQKGNKSFFDVGDFLDSEDSKYRGLVHDNNKRRQMRFVVSASYEGITAEYKVTGRDFHRYPTLSAEQAREAIYKQEHQRLLDQCIAEYHRRQGFPAP
;
A
#
# COMPACT_ATOMS: atom_id res chain seq x y z
N MET A 1 -9.87 -21.06 -41.46
CA MET A 1 -10.17 -21.15 -40.02
C MET A 1 -9.16 -22.13 -39.41
N ILE A 2 -7.97 -21.62 -39.10
CA ILE A 2 -6.83 -22.39 -38.59
C ILE A 2 -6.36 -21.62 -37.36
N VAL A 3 -6.49 -22.22 -36.17
CA VAL A 3 -5.88 -21.72 -34.94
C VAL A 3 -4.60 -22.50 -34.72
N ALA A 4 -3.48 -21.79 -34.79
CA ALA A 4 -2.15 -22.31 -34.61
C ALA A 4 -1.76 -22.33 -33.12
N TYR A 5 -1.19 -23.46 -32.71
CA TYR A 5 -0.23 -23.60 -31.63
C TYR A 5 0.99 -22.71 -31.88
N VAL A 6 1.44 -21.92 -30.90
CA VAL A 6 2.87 -21.67 -30.58
C VAL A 6 3.00 -21.21 -29.11
N TYR A 7 3.82 -21.95 -28.35
CA TYR A 7 4.68 -21.57 -27.23
C TYR A 7 4.44 -20.26 -26.44
N ASN A 8 4.29 -20.39 -25.12
CA ASN A 8 4.93 -19.47 -24.17
C ASN A 8 5.15 -20.16 -22.80
N SER A 9 6.23 -20.95 -22.73
CA SER A 9 6.92 -21.20 -21.47
C SER A 9 7.74 -19.94 -21.14
N LEU A 10 7.35 -19.20 -20.07
CA LEU A 10 8.20 -18.32 -19.24
C LEU A 10 7.32 -17.34 -18.42
N PHE A 11 6.40 -17.85 -17.61
CA PHE A 11 5.78 -17.03 -16.55
C PHE A 11 5.79 -17.81 -15.25
N ARG A 12 6.71 -17.44 -14.36
CA ARG A 12 6.68 -17.91 -12.97
C ARG A 12 5.51 -17.22 -12.27
N GLU A 13 4.48 -18.03 -12.12
CA GLU A 13 3.40 -17.96 -11.15
C GLU A 13 3.96 -17.63 -9.75
N ASP A 14 3.46 -16.57 -9.12
CA ASP A 14 3.31 -16.57 -7.66
C ASP A 14 2.41 -15.44 -7.11
N GLU A 15 2.20 -14.30 -7.79
CA GLU A 15 1.46 -13.18 -7.14
C GLU A 15 0.55 -12.32 -8.04
N THR A 16 0.40 -12.61 -9.33
CA THR A 16 -0.38 -11.76 -10.25
C THR A 16 -1.90 -11.88 -10.05
N ILE A 17 -2.41 -13.02 -9.57
CA ILE A 17 -3.86 -13.25 -9.46
C ILE A 17 -4.45 -12.68 -8.14
N ASP A 18 -3.68 -12.67 -7.05
CA ASP A 18 -4.16 -12.16 -5.75
C ASP A 18 -4.34 -10.62 -5.74
N ALA A 19 -3.72 -9.93 -6.71
CA ALA A 19 -3.86 -8.49 -6.93
C ALA A 19 -5.13 -8.10 -7.72
N GLN A 20 -5.58 -8.95 -8.65
CA GLN A 20 -6.80 -8.69 -9.44
C GLN A 20 -8.09 -9.16 -8.72
N TYR A 21 -8.02 -10.18 -7.87
CA TYR A 21 -9.22 -10.74 -7.23
C TYR A 21 -9.72 -9.98 -5.97
N ASN A 22 -8.92 -9.09 -5.38
CA ASN A 22 -9.28 -8.36 -4.16
C ASN A 22 -9.64 -6.87 -4.36
N LEU A 23 -9.47 -6.31 -5.56
CA LEU A 23 -9.74 -4.88 -5.84
C LEU A 23 -10.92 -4.66 -6.80
N SER A 24 -11.37 -5.71 -7.51
CA SER A 24 -12.41 -5.64 -8.54
C SER A 24 -13.82 -6.01 -8.07
N LYS A 25 -14.02 -6.46 -6.82
CA LYS A 25 -15.37 -6.69 -6.29
C LYS A 25 -15.87 -5.44 -5.58
N THR A 26 -16.73 -4.71 -6.28
CA THR A 26 -17.79 -3.88 -5.70
C THR A 26 -18.35 -4.59 -4.46
N PRO A 27 -18.48 -3.95 -3.29
CA PRO A 27 -19.20 -4.55 -2.18
C PRO A 27 -20.66 -4.66 -2.62
N VAL A 28 -21.07 -5.86 -3.01
CA VAL A 28 -22.48 -6.21 -3.05
C VAL A 28 -23.03 -5.89 -1.65
N ALA A 29 -24.14 -5.16 -1.59
CA ALA A 29 -24.93 -4.99 -0.38
C ALA A 29 -25.14 -6.35 0.30
N PRO A 30 -25.36 -6.43 1.62
CA PRO A 30 -25.58 -7.71 2.29
C PRO A 30 -26.86 -8.34 1.74
N SER A 31 -26.74 -9.12 0.67
CA SER A 31 -27.75 -10.09 0.29
C SER A 31 -27.58 -11.22 1.29
N GLU A 32 -28.56 -11.31 2.16
CA GLU A 32 -29.10 -12.53 2.74
C GLU A 32 -28.30 -13.79 2.39
N THR A 33 -27.72 -14.40 3.43
CA THR A 33 -27.47 -15.84 3.50
C THR A 33 -26.94 -16.47 2.21
N LEU A 34 -25.67 -16.18 1.88
CA LEU A 34 -24.83 -17.25 1.37
C LEU A 34 -24.19 -17.90 2.59
N ASP A 35 -24.96 -18.81 3.19
CA ASP A 35 -24.38 -20.01 3.78
C ASP A 35 -23.45 -20.55 2.68
N TYR A 36 -22.15 -20.28 2.82
CA TYR A 36 -21.17 -21.18 2.23
C TYR A 36 -21.53 -22.50 2.89
N MET A 37 -22.18 -23.36 2.11
CA MET A 37 -22.51 -24.71 2.51
C MET A 37 -21.30 -25.20 3.30
N GLU A 38 -21.52 -25.49 4.58
CA GLU A 38 -20.69 -26.47 5.24
C GLU A 38 -20.78 -27.68 4.31
N GLU A 39 -19.79 -27.83 3.43
CA GLU A 39 -19.55 -29.11 2.81
C GLU A 39 -19.23 -30.02 3.99
N ASP A 40 -20.30 -30.70 4.39
CA ASP A 40 -20.29 -31.89 5.20
C ASP A 40 -19.04 -32.69 4.82
N PRO A 41 -18.14 -33.03 5.78
CA PRO A 41 -16.93 -33.82 5.49
C PRO A 41 -17.23 -35.20 4.89
N SER A 42 -18.50 -35.51 4.61
CA SER A 42 -19.02 -36.75 4.06
C SER A 42 -19.20 -36.75 2.53
N SER A 43 -19.09 -35.62 1.80
CA SER A 43 -19.26 -35.64 0.33
C SER A 43 -17.99 -36.03 -0.42
N SER A 44 -17.73 -37.33 -0.35
CA SER A 44 -16.99 -38.20 -1.27
C SER A 44 -16.58 -37.64 -2.64
N HIS A 45 -15.26 -37.52 -2.84
CA HIS A 45 -14.60 -37.96 -4.07
C HIS A 45 -13.22 -38.53 -3.73
N MET A 46 -13.14 -39.56 -2.89
CA MET A 46 -12.15 -40.65 -2.89
C MET A 46 -12.51 -41.60 -1.73
N SER A 47 -12.60 -42.91 -2.00
CA SER A 47 -12.69 -43.90 -0.91
C SER A 47 -11.41 -43.82 -0.07
N ALA A 48 -11.55 -43.95 1.25
CA ALA A 48 -10.42 -43.98 2.20
C ALA A 48 -9.38 -45.08 1.85
N ASP A 49 -9.74 -46.02 0.98
CA ASP A 49 -8.93 -47.17 0.54
C ASP A 49 -7.82 -46.83 -0.47
N ALA A 50 -7.75 -45.59 -0.99
CA ALA A 50 -6.75 -45.19 -1.99
C ALA A 50 -5.53 -44.43 -1.43
N ILE A 51 -5.46 -44.21 -0.11
CA ILE A 51 -4.34 -43.50 0.53
C ILE A 51 -3.33 -44.52 1.08
N PRO A 52 -2.06 -44.50 0.63
CA PRO A 52 -1.05 -45.44 1.12
C PRO A 52 -0.86 -45.34 2.64
N VAL A 53 -0.61 -46.48 3.28
CA VAL A 53 -0.30 -46.55 4.71
C VAL A 53 0.94 -45.69 5.01
N GLY A 54 0.84 -44.81 6.01
CA GLY A 54 1.90 -43.86 6.36
C GLY A 54 1.82 -42.51 5.64
N SER A 55 0.84 -42.31 4.75
CA SER A 55 0.60 -41.03 4.07
C SER A 55 -0.45 -40.16 4.78
N ARG A 56 -0.43 -38.86 4.48
CA ARG A 56 -1.41 -37.87 4.95
C ARG A 56 -2.27 -37.39 3.77
N PRO A 57 -3.61 -37.30 3.94
CA PRO A 57 -4.48 -36.75 2.89
C PRO A 57 -4.20 -35.27 2.66
N ILE A 58 -4.29 -34.86 1.40
CA ILE A 58 -4.34 -33.47 0.96
C ILE A 58 -5.82 -33.14 0.72
N ILE A 59 -6.30 -32.07 1.34
CA ILE A 59 -7.69 -31.59 1.20
C ILE A 59 -7.83 -30.70 -0.03
N ARG A 60 -6.80 -29.90 -0.34
CA ARG A 60 -6.73 -29.06 -1.54
C ARG A 60 -5.31 -28.56 -1.78
N TYR A 61 -5.06 -28.13 -3.00
CA TYR A 61 -3.87 -27.35 -3.34
C TYR A 61 -4.18 -25.86 -3.33
N GLU A 62 -3.33 -25.09 -2.68
CA GLU A 62 -3.33 -23.63 -2.67
C GLU A 62 -2.02 -23.14 -3.29
N HIS A 63 -1.96 -21.87 -3.69
CA HIS A 63 -0.72 -21.25 -4.18
C HIS A 63 0.49 -21.44 -3.24
N CYS A 64 0.25 -21.53 -1.93
CA CYS A 64 1.28 -21.73 -0.92
C CYS A 64 1.73 -23.19 -0.71
N GLY A 65 1.02 -24.16 -1.31
CA GLY A 65 1.33 -25.59 -1.22
C GLY A 65 0.09 -26.47 -0.96
N ALA A 66 0.32 -27.71 -0.51
CA ALA A 66 -0.73 -28.70 -0.30
C ALA A 66 -1.31 -28.57 1.11
N VAL A 67 -2.60 -28.31 1.24
CA VAL A 67 -3.29 -28.14 2.53
C VAL A 67 -3.76 -29.50 3.05
N LEU A 68 -3.31 -29.85 4.25
CA LEU A 68 -3.66 -31.11 4.94
C LEU A 68 -4.80 -30.93 5.94
N LYS A 69 -4.89 -29.74 6.56
CA LYS A 69 -5.97 -29.37 7.49
C LYS A 69 -6.25 -27.88 7.37
N HIS A 70 -7.50 -27.50 7.57
CA HIS A 70 -7.94 -26.11 7.60
C HIS A 70 -9.01 -25.93 8.69
N TRP A 71 -8.89 -24.86 9.47
CA TRP A 71 -9.93 -24.43 10.42
C TRP A 71 -9.95 -22.91 10.57
N LYS A 72 -10.98 -22.39 11.23
CA LYS A 72 -11.04 -20.98 11.65
C LYS A 72 -10.64 -20.84 13.12
N GLN A 73 -9.74 -19.92 13.42
CA GLN A 73 -9.37 -19.55 14.79
C GLN A 73 -9.34 -18.03 14.91
N ASP A 74 -10.13 -17.48 15.83
CA ASP A 74 -10.27 -16.04 16.07
C ASP A 74 -10.56 -15.22 14.79
N GLY A 75 -11.38 -15.73 13.87
CA GLY A 75 -11.67 -15.06 12.59
C GLY A 75 -10.52 -15.11 11.57
N HIS A 76 -9.55 -16.01 11.74
CA HIS A 76 -8.47 -16.24 10.79
C HIS A 76 -8.53 -17.67 10.26
N ASN A 77 -8.18 -17.86 8.98
CA ASN A 77 -7.99 -19.21 8.47
C ASN A 77 -6.64 -19.74 8.94
N VAL A 78 -6.62 -20.94 9.50
CA VAL A 78 -5.40 -21.64 9.86
C VAL A 78 -5.27 -22.83 8.94
N ASN A 79 -4.18 -22.88 8.18
CA ASN A 79 -3.88 -24.00 7.31
C ASN A 79 -2.66 -24.74 7.87
N VAL A 80 -2.78 -26.06 7.95
CA VAL A 80 -1.64 -26.96 8.07
C VAL A 80 -1.33 -27.43 6.66
N TYR A 81 -0.15 -27.09 6.16
CA TYR A 81 0.19 -27.30 4.76
C TYR A 81 1.64 -27.74 4.58
N ILE A 82 1.91 -28.42 3.46
CA ILE A 82 3.27 -28.66 2.97
C ILE A 82 3.62 -27.55 1.98
N PRO A 83 4.68 -26.74 2.21
CA PRO A 83 5.05 -25.66 1.31
C PRO A 83 5.43 -26.13 -0.10
N THR A 84 5.11 -25.35 -1.12
CA THR A 84 5.41 -25.66 -2.53
C THR A 84 6.88 -26.04 -2.77
N LYS A 85 7.82 -25.37 -2.10
CA LYS A 85 9.26 -25.70 -2.19
C LYS A 85 9.62 -27.08 -1.63
N ASP A 86 8.87 -27.54 -0.63
CA ASP A 86 9.05 -28.83 0.04
C ASP A 86 8.26 -29.93 -0.72
N LEU A 87 7.38 -29.54 -1.67
CA LEU A 87 6.72 -30.41 -2.66
C LEU A 87 7.56 -30.69 -3.92
N LYS A 88 8.74 -30.06 -4.06
CA LYS A 88 9.57 -30.19 -5.27
C LYS A 88 9.99 -31.65 -5.54
N GLY A 89 10.28 -32.42 -4.49
CA GLY A 89 10.56 -33.86 -4.61
C GLY A 89 9.34 -34.71 -5.00
N LEU A 90 8.11 -34.20 -4.86
CA LEU A 90 6.88 -34.86 -5.35
C LEU A 90 6.63 -34.52 -6.82
N LYS A 91 6.97 -33.29 -7.25
CA LYS A 91 7.00 -32.90 -8.66
C LYS A 91 7.91 -33.81 -9.48
N ASP A 92 9.13 -34.03 -8.99
CA ASP A 92 10.14 -34.84 -9.68
C ASP A 92 9.74 -36.33 -9.77
N ARG A 93 8.78 -36.77 -8.94
CA ARG A 93 8.19 -38.12 -8.94
C ARG A 93 6.84 -38.20 -9.67
N GLY A 94 6.39 -37.13 -10.31
CA GLY A 94 5.10 -37.09 -11.04
C GLY A 94 3.85 -37.09 -10.14
N LEU A 95 3.99 -36.74 -8.86
CA LEU A 95 2.91 -36.78 -7.85
C LEU A 95 2.27 -35.41 -7.59
N LEU A 96 2.53 -34.41 -8.43
CA LEU A 96 1.84 -33.13 -8.38
C LEU A 96 0.38 -33.33 -8.84
N GLY A 97 -0.56 -33.21 -7.90
CA GLY A 97 -1.97 -33.56 -8.11
C GLY A 97 -2.42 -34.82 -7.38
N ALA A 98 -1.52 -35.51 -6.66
CA ALA A 98 -1.90 -36.58 -5.76
C ALA A 98 -2.69 -36.03 -4.56
N TRP A 99 -3.74 -36.72 -4.13
CA TRP A 99 -4.54 -36.32 -2.96
C TRP A 99 -3.92 -36.74 -1.63
N TRP A 100 -2.62 -37.05 -1.60
CA TRP A 100 -1.89 -37.43 -0.39
C TRP A 100 -0.40 -37.07 -0.47
N VAL A 101 0.26 -36.99 0.69
CA VAL A 101 1.70 -36.79 0.85
C VAL A 101 2.29 -37.80 1.83
N ASP A 102 3.52 -38.23 1.59
CA ASP A 102 4.27 -39.09 2.50
C ASP A 102 4.34 -38.50 3.93
N GLY A 103 4.10 -39.32 4.96
CA GLY A 103 4.10 -38.93 6.36
C GLY A 103 5.44 -38.43 6.91
N SER A 104 6.55 -38.69 6.22
CA SER A 104 7.87 -38.13 6.55
C SER A 104 7.98 -36.63 6.23
N VAL A 105 7.13 -36.09 5.34
CA VAL A 105 7.16 -34.67 4.98
C VAL A 105 6.50 -33.85 6.08
N LEU A 106 7.30 -33.05 6.80
CA LEU A 106 6.81 -32.31 7.95
C LEU A 106 5.92 -31.12 7.54
N PRO A 107 4.67 -31.07 8.02
CA PRO A 107 3.78 -29.96 7.72
C PRO A 107 4.16 -28.70 8.51
N LYS A 108 3.78 -27.56 7.95
CA LYS A 108 3.87 -26.26 8.61
C LYS A 108 2.47 -25.76 8.91
N THR A 109 2.29 -25.24 10.11
CA THR A 109 1.07 -24.54 10.49
C THR A 109 1.26 -23.06 10.22
N LYS A 110 0.35 -22.46 9.46
CA LYS A 110 0.36 -21.02 9.23
C LYS A 110 -1.06 -20.48 9.22
N THR A 111 -1.24 -19.42 9.99
CA THR A 111 -2.45 -18.61 9.94
C THR A 111 -2.39 -17.73 8.70
N PHE A 112 -3.32 -17.94 7.78
CA PHE A 112 -3.48 -17.18 6.54
C PHE A 112 -4.80 -16.40 6.57
N ARG A 113 -4.84 -15.28 5.87
CA ARG A 113 -6.06 -14.48 5.61
C ARG A 113 -6.93 -14.21 6.84
N CYS A 114 -6.77 -13.03 7.42
CA CYS A 114 -7.80 -12.49 8.29
C CYS A 114 -9.00 -12.08 7.41
N SER A 115 -10.18 -12.66 7.64
CA SER A 115 -11.40 -12.25 6.95
C SER A 115 -12.00 -10.95 7.51
N VAL A 116 -11.50 -10.51 8.67
CA VAL A 116 -11.98 -9.32 9.37
C VAL A 116 -11.17 -8.11 8.91
N LEU A 117 -11.76 -7.28 8.04
CA LEU A 117 -11.13 -6.04 7.56
C LEU A 117 -10.73 -5.10 8.71
N SER A 118 -11.43 -5.13 9.84
CA SER A 118 -11.15 -4.31 11.02
C SER A 118 -10.17 -4.97 12.02
N CYS A 119 -9.47 -6.05 11.65
CA CYS A 119 -8.58 -6.75 12.57
C CYS A 119 -7.38 -5.89 12.98
N THR A 120 -7.20 -5.72 14.27
CA THR A 120 -6.13 -4.90 14.87
C THR A 120 -4.93 -5.74 15.33
N ARG A 121 -4.87 -7.03 14.99
CA ARG A 121 -3.72 -7.88 15.33
C ARG A 121 -2.47 -7.38 14.59
N PRO A 122 -1.32 -7.19 15.28
CA PRO A 122 -0.10 -6.67 14.65
C PRO A 122 0.34 -7.42 13.39
N LYS A 123 0.17 -8.76 13.36
CA LYS A 123 0.50 -9.59 12.18
C LYS A 123 -0.37 -9.26 10.96
N CYS A 124 -1.65 -8.91 11.17
CA CYS A 124 -2.57 -8.52 10.09
C CYS A 124 -2.27 -7.11 9.62
N ILE A 125 -2.08 -6.16 10.54
CA ILE A 125 -1.72 -4.78 10.22
C ILE A 125 -0.45 -4.72 9.37
N LYS A 126 0.59 -5.46 9.79
CA LYS A 126 1.88 -5.54 9.09
C LYS A 126 1.76 -6.07 7.66
N GLN A 127 0.69 -6.80 7.32
CA GLN A 127 0.42 -7.27 5.97
C GLN A 127 -0.48 -6.31 5.18
N THR A 128 -1.52 -5.75 5.82
CA THR A 128 -2.51 -4.90 5.14
C THR A 128 -1.95 -3.51 4.82
N GLN A 129 -1.26 -2.87 5.75
CA GLN A 129 -0.79 -1.49 5.58
C GLN A 129 0.15 -1.32 4.36
N PRO A 130 1.18 -2.16 4.15
CA PRO A 130 2.01 -2.05 2.94
C PRO A 130 1.25 -2.31 1.65
N LYS A 131 0.27 -3.23 1.67
CA LYS A 131 -0.57 -3.53 0.50
C LYS A 131 -1.44 -2.35 0.12
N LEU A 132 -2.06 -1.70 1.09
CA LEU A 132 -2.88 -0.51 0.87
C LEU A 132 -2.03 0.66 0.39
N SER A 133 -0.86 0.89 1.00
CA SER A 133 0.10 1.91 0.56
C SER A 133 0.50 1.71 -0.89
N ALA A 134 0.85 0.49 -1.26
CA ALA A 134 1.16 0.11 -2.64
C ALA A 134 -0.01 0.32 -3.59
N ALA A 135 -1.23 -0.04 -3.19
CA ALA A 135 -2.42 0.10 -4.03
C ALA A 135 -2.70 1.58 -4.35
N VAL A 136 -2.63 2.46 -3.36
CA VAL A 136 -2.84 3.91 -3.55
C VAL A 136 -1.74 4.49 -4.45
N THR A 137 -0.46 4.16 -4.20
CA THR A 137 0.65 4.63 -5.05
C THR A 137 0.51 4.16 -6.50
N ARG A 138 0.04 2.93 -6.74
CA ARG A 138 -0.22 2.43 -8.10
C ARG A 138 -1.30 3.23 -8.81
N VAL A 139 -2.39 3.59 -8.13
CA VAL A 139 -3.45 4.42 -8.71
C VAL A 139 -2.90 5.79 -9.09
N VAL A 140 -2.13 6.45 -8.20
CA VAL A 140 -1.49 7.74 -8.49
C VAL A 140 -0.61 7.62 -9.73
N ARG A 141 0.36 6.68 -9.73
CA ARG A 141 1.23 6.46 -10.89
C ARG A 141 0.42 6.23 -12.18
N ALA A 142 -0.63 5.41 -12.14
CA ALA A 142 -1.37 5.04 -13.34
C ALA A 142 -2.30 6.15 -13.86
N LYS A 143 -2.96 6.91 -12.99
CA LYS A 143 -4.08 7.79 -13.34
C LYS A 143 -3.75 9.28 -13.28
N GLY A 144 -2.61 9.63 -12.70
CA GLY A 144 -2.21 11.01 -12.49
C GLY A 144 -0.89 11.06 -11.74
N PRO A 145 0.25 11.16 -12.44
CA PRO A 145 1.59 11.03 -11.84
C PRO A 145 1.89 12.10 -10.78
N TYR A 146 1.05 13.12 -10.66
CA TYR A 146 1.03 14.04 -9.55
C TYR A 146 0.04 13.60 -8.46
N SER A 147 0.50 13.65 -7.21
CA SER A 147 -0.34 13.48 -6.04
C SER A 147 -0.68 14.87 -5.48
N LEU A 148 -1.94 15.28 -5.58
CA LEU A 148 -2.43 16.44 -4.82
C LEU A 148 -2.83 15.97 -3.43
N MET A 149 -2.07 16.41 -2.42
CA MET A 149 -2.24 16.05 -1.03
C MET A 149 -3.00 17.16 -0.31
N LEU A 150 -4.17 16.84 0.23
CA LEU A 150 -5.00 17.79 0.98
C LEU A 150 -4.94 17.49 2.47
N THR A 151 -4.89 18.52 3.31
CA THR A 151 -5.10 18.44 4.75
C THR A 151 -6.25 19.37 5.12
N ILE A 152 -7.25 18.85 5.85
CA ILE A 152 -8.34 19.64 6.45
C ILE A 152 -8.29 19.42 7.97
N PRO A 153 -7.76 20.40 8.73
CA PRO A 153 -7.39 20.17 10.13
C PRO A 153 -8.49 20.53 11.13
N ARG A 154 -8.23 20.16 12.39
CA ARG A 154 -8.98 20.56 13.59
C ARG A 154 -10.48 20.29 13.51
N LEU A 155 -10.90 19.06 13.20
CA LEU A 155 -12.29 18.63 13.00
C LEU A 155 -12.93 17.99 14.23
N THR A 156 -14.25 18.13 14.37
CA THR A 156 -15.12 17.36 15.26
C THR A 156 -15.56 16.04 14.62
N ASP A 157 -16.20 15.14 15.38
CA ASP A 157 -16.72 13.86 14.87
C ASP A 157 -17.65 14.04 13.65
N GLY A 158 -18.55 15.04 13.70
CA GLY A 158 -19.56 15.27 12.65
C GLY A 158 -18.99 15.92 11.38
N GLU A 159 -17.89 16.66 11.51
CA GLU A 159 -17.29 17.37 10.38
C GLU A 159 -16.33 16.51 9.56
N VAL A 160 -15.86 15.36 10.09
CA VAL A 160 -14.97 14.45 9.35
C VAL A 160 -15.58 14.03 8.01
N LYS A 161 -16.87 13.66 8.00
CA LYS A 161 -17.59 13.29 6.77
C LYS A 161 -17.74 14.48 5.81
N ILE A 162 -17.94 15.68 6.35
CA ILE A 162 -18.05 16.92 5.58
C ILE A 162 -16.70 17.27 4.95
N ALA A 163 -15.60 17.10 5.68
CA ALA A 163 -14.24 17.30 5.16
C ALA A 163 -13.92 16.35 4.01
N PHE A 164 -14.34 15.08 4.09
CA PHE A 164 -14.25 14.19 2.92
C PHE A 164 -15.04 14.73 1.73
N LYS A 165 -16.24 15.26 1.97
CA LYS A 165 -17.06 15.86 0.90
C LYS A 165 -16.39 17.08 0.28
N VAL A 166 -15.75 17.93 1.08
CA VAL A 166 -14.94 19.06 0.60
C VAL A 166 -13.83 18.55 -0.33
N ALA A 167 -13.10 17.50 0.06
CA ALA A 167 -12.07 16.90 -0.80
C ALA A 167 -12.64 16.33 -2.11
N GLU A 168 -13.83 15.73 -2.10
CA GLU A 168 -14.52 15.31 -3.33
C GLU A 168 -14.87 16.49 -4.24
N ASN A 169 -15.33 17.59 -3.65
CA ASN A 169 -15.68 18.80 -4.39
C ASN A 169 -14.43 19.42 -5.03
N VAL A 170 -13.31 19.46 -4.31
CA VAL A 170 -12.01 19.90 -4.87
C VAL A 170 -11.64 19.04 -6.07
N ALA A 171 -11.68 17.71 -5.94
CA ALA A 171 -11.35 16.81 -7.06
C ALA A 171 -12.24 17.03 -8.28
N LYS A 172 -13.54 17.27 -8.08
CA LYS A 172 -14.49 17.54 -9.18
C LYS A 172 -14.27 18.89 -9.83
N HIS A 173 -14.00 19.92 -9.03
CA HIS A 173 -13.70 21.26 -9.52
C HIS A 173 -12.46 21.25 -10.40
N LEU A 174 -11.35 20.69 -9.89
CA LEU A 174 -10.10 20.61 -10.63
C LEU A 174 -10.21 19.74 -11.89
N HIS A 175 -10.98 18.66 -11.86
CA HIS A 175 -11.24 17.84 -13.05
C HIS A 175 -12.00 18.59 -14.16
N GLY A 176 -12.71 19.67 -13.80
CA GLY A 176 -13.42 20.52 -14.76
C GLY A 176 -12.53 21.59 -15.41
N LEU A 177 -11.26 21.73 -14.98
CA LEU A 177 -10.31 22.66 -15.56
C LEU A 177 -9.70 22.10 -16.84
N ASP A 178 -9.40 22.98 -17.79
CA ASP A 178 -8.78 22.59 -19.05
C ASP A 178 -7.37 22.00 -18.82
N GLY A 179 -7.07 20.89 -19.50
CA GLY A 179 -5.79 20.19 -19.38
C GLY A 179 -5.54 19.51 -18.02
N VAL A 180 -6.55 19.39 -17.15
CA VAL A 180 -6.43 18.75 -15.82
C VAL A 180 -7.38 17.56 -15.73
N SER A 181 -6.81 16.38 -15.40
CA SER A 181 -7.61 15.19 -15.14
C SER A 181 -7.40 14.70 -13.72
N CYS A 182 -8.48 14.58 -12.94
CA CYS A 182 -8.44 13.95 -11.63
C CYS A 182 -9.11 12.58 -11.69
N TRP A 183 -8.57 11.61 -10.97
CA TRP A 183 -9.17 10.26 -10.93
C TRP A 183 -10.27 10.12 -9.87
N GLY A 184 -10.09 10.78 -8.74
CA GLY A 184 -10.90 10.57 -7.56
C GLY A 184 -10.23 11.07 -6.29
N THR A 185 -10.79 10.68 -5.15
CA THR A 185 -10.30 11.08 -3.84
C THR A 185 -10.10 9.82 -2.99
N TRP A 186 -8.97 9.72 -2.32
CA TRP A 186 -8.71 8.73 -1.27
C TRP A 186 -8.35 9.46 0.01
N ALA A 187 -8.97 9.13 1.15
CA ALA A 187 -8.78 9.87 2.38
C ALA A 187 -8.70 8.99 3.62
N VAL A 188 -7.94 9.49 4.60
CA VAL A 188 -7.81 8.94 5.95
C VAL A 188 -7.94 10.05 6.98
N VAL A 189 -8.34 9.66 8.19
CA VAL A 189 -8.42 10.56 9.34
C VAL A 189 -7.20 10.36 10.21
N GLU A 190 -6.52 11.46 10.55
CA GLU A 190 -5.54 11.53 11.63
C GLU A 190 -6.19 12.03 12.92
N CYS A 191 -5.77 11.48 14.07
CA CYS A 191 -6.15 11.99 15.38
C CYS A 191 -4.93 12.48 16.18
N HIS A 192 -5.03 13.70 16.69
CA HIS A 192 -4.06 14.30 17.63
C HIS A 192 -4.06 13.58 18.97
N GLN A 193 -3.15 13.98 19.87
CA GLN A 193 -3.13 13.48 21.25
C GLN A 193 -4.49 13.68 21.98
N SER A 194 -5.20 14.77 21.68
CA SER A 194 -6.56 15.01 22.19
C SER A 194 -7.61 14.02 21.66
N GLY A 195 -7.31 13.27 20.61
CA GLY A 195 -8.18 12.29 19.96
C GLY A 195 -7.85 10.81 20.24
N VAL A 196 -6.82 10.52 21.06
CA VAL A 196 -6.32 9.15 21.32
C VAL A 196 -7.40 8.24 21.92
N THR A 197 -8.37 8.80 22.63
CA THR A 197 -9.59 8.10 23.06
C THR A 197 -10.82 8.90 22.66
N GLN A 198 -11.96 8.22 22.50
CA GLN A 198 -13.23 8.89 22.20
C GLN A 198 -13.62 9.90 23.30
N LYS A 199 -13.39 9.57 24.58
CA LYS A 199 -13.68 10.46 25.71
C LYS A 199 -12.84 11.74 25.65
N ALA A 200 -11.53 11.62 25.36
CA ALA A 200 -10.65 12.78 25.21
C ALA A 200 -11.07 13.64 24.02
N ALA A 201 -11.43 13.02 22.89
CA ALA A 201 -11.91 13.71 21.70
C ALA A 201 -13.17 14.54 22.02
N GLN A 202 -14.16 13.91 22.64
CA GLN A 202 -15.40 14.59 23.05
C GLN A 202 -15.14 15.72 24.04
N GLN A 203 -14.21 15.54 25.00
CA GLN A 203 -13.85 16.60 25.92
C GLN A 203 -13.19 17.78 25.19
N ALA A 204 -12.31 17.52 24.23
CA ALA A 204 -11.67 18.56 23.43
C ALA A 204 -12.70 19.35 22.59
N ILE A 205 -13.64 18.65 21.97
CA ILE A 205 -14.74 19.25 21.18
C ILE A 205 -15.64 20.10 22.07
N ARG A 206 -16.06 19.59 23.24
CA ARG A 206 -16.94 20.32 24.18
C ARG A 206 -16.34 21.62 24.71
N ARG A 207 -15.01 21.75 24.73
CA ARG A 207 -14.35 23.00 25.11
C ARG A 207 -14.57 24.14 24.10
N GLY A 208 -15.04 23.84 22.90
CA GLY A 208 -15.37 24.83 21.86
C GLY A 208 -14.16 25.55 21.23
N LYS A 209 -12.93 25.23 21.66
CA LYS A 209 -11.70 25.83 21.11
C LYS A 209 -11.22 25.02 19.90
N ARG A 210 -11.46 25.53 18.69
CA ARG A 210 -11.11 24.90 17.40
C ARG A 210 -9.67 24.36 17.36
N LYS A 211 -8.68 25.13 17.82
CA LYS A 211 -7.26 24.73 17.88
C LYS A 211 -7.03 23.42 18.65
N GLY A 212 -7.92 23.06 19.58
CA GLY A 212 -7.84 21.81 20.35
C GLY A 212 -8.57 20.62 19.71
N TYR A 213 -9.31 20.81 18.62
CA TYR A 213 -10.12 19.75 18.02
C TYR A 213 -9.25 18.60 17.49
N PRO A 214 -9.73 17.35 17.65
CA PRO A 214 -8.86 16.18 17.64
C PRO A 214 -8.51 15.64 16.27
N TYR A 215 -9.28 15.92 15.20
CA TYR A 215 -9.10 15.18 13.93
C TYR A 215 -8.63 16.03 12.77
N HIS A 216 -7.80 15.46 11.91
CA HIS A 216 -7.45 16.02 10.61
C HIS A 216 -7.88 15.02 9.54
N VAL A 217 -8.43 15.49 8.42
CA VAL A 217 -8.62 14.64 7.23
C VAL A 217 -7.46 14.88 6.28
N HIS A 218 -6.79 13.81 5.89
CA HIS A 218 -5.77 13.81 4.85
C HIS A 218 -6.33 13.12 3.61
N ALA A 219 -6.24 13.75 2.45
CA ALA A 219 -6.71 13.19 1.19
C ALA A 219 -5.62 13.20 0.11
N ILE A 220 -5.66 12.22 -0.78
CA ILE A 220 -4.88 12.14 -2.02
C ILE A 220 -5.86 12.20 -3.19
N ILE A 221 -5.54 13.07 -4.13
CA ILE A 221 -6.20 13.16 -5.43
C ILE A 221 -5.12 12.88 -6.49
N PRO A 222 -5.21 11.77 -7.24
CA PRO A 222 -4.37 11.56 -8.42
C PRO A 222 -4.70 12.59 -9.50
N VAL A 223 -3.68 13.28 -10.01
CA VAL A 223 -3.81 14.35 -11.00
C VAL A 223 -2.88 14.12 -12.20
N SER A 224 -3.45 14.16 -13.40
CA SER A 224 -2.72 14.27 -14.66
C SER A 224 -2.83 15.69 -15.19
N LEU A 225 -1.71 16.21 -15.70
CA LEU A 225 -1.58 17.54 -16.27
C LEU A 225 -1.08 17.41 -17.70
N ASP A 226 -1.86 17.90 -18.66
CA ASP A 226 -1.49 17.87 -20.08
C ASP A 226 -0.90 19.23 -20.52
N SER A 227 -1.54 20.33 -20.13
CA SER A 227 -1.14 21.71 -20.49
C SER A 227 -1.16 22.69 -19.32
N CYS A 228 -1.68 22.28 -18.16
CA CYS A 228 -1.78 23.12 -16.97
C CYS A 228 -0.48 23.07 -16.13
N ASP A 229 0.02 24.23 -15.72
CA ASP A 229 1.15 24.31 -14.81
C ASP A 229 0.76 23.86 -13.39
N SER A 230 1.63 23.06 -12.77
CA SER A 230 1.45 22.54 -11.42
C SER A 230 1.35 23.64 -10.36
N VAL A 231 2.05 24.78 -10.53
CA VAL A 231 1.95 25.90 -9.58
C VAL A 231 0.57 26.55 -9.65
N ALA A 232 0.10 26.85 -10.87
CA ALA A 232 -1.24 27.40 -11.10
C ALA A 232 -2.32 26.47 -10.54
N LEU A 233 -2.20 25.16 -10.74
CA LEU A 233 -3.13 24.20 -10.17
C LEU A 233 -3.09 24.20 -8.63
N ASN A 234 -1.91 24.34 -8.02
CA ASN A 234 -1.76 24.36 -6.58
C ASN A 234 -2.43 25.59 -5.94
N VAL A 235 -2.32 26.76 -6.59
CA VAL A 235 -3.01 27.99 -6.20
C VAL A 235 -4.53 27.82 -6.29
N GLU A 236 -5.02 27.28 -7.40
CA GLU A 236 -6.46 27.04 -7.60
C GLU A 236 -7.01 26.02 -6.59
N ALA A 237 -6.28 24.94 -6.35
CA ALA A 237 -6.63 23.91 -5.37
C ALA A 237 -6.74 24.50 -3.95
N ASN A 238 -5.78 25.32 -3.52
CA ASN A 238 -5.82 25.96 -2.20
C ASN A 238 -6.95 26.98 -2.09
N THR A 239 -7.16 27.79 -3.13
CA THR A 239 -8.24 28.80 -3.17
C THR A 239 -9.60 28.12 -3.02
N TYR A 240 -9.88 27.12 -3.85
CA TYR A 240 -11.15 26.39 -3.80
C TYR A 240 -11.31 25.57 -2.52
N LEU A 241 -10.26 24.87 -2.06
CA LEU A 241 -10.28 24.09 -0.81
C LEU A 241 -10.67 24.97 0.38
N ARG A 242 -9.99 26.11 0.55
CA ARG A 242 -10.23 26.97 1.71
C ARG A 242 -11.61 27.63 1.64
N ALA A 243 -12.07 28.05 0.45
CA ALA A 243 -13.43 28.58 0.28
C ALA A 243 -14.52 27.55 0.64
N GLN A 244 -14.38 26.31 0.14
CA GLN A 244 -15.31 25.23 0.46
C GLN A 244 -15.27 24.83 1.94
N ALA A 245 -14.07 24.71 2.51
CA ALA A 245 -13.90 24.34 3.91
C ALA A 245 -14.43 25.44 4.84
N ASP A 246 -14.25 26.72 4.49
CA ASP A 246 -14.85 27.82 5.23
C ASP A 246 -16.38 27.73 5.21
N GLN A 247 -16.95 27.65 4.02
CA GLN A 247 -18.40 27.60 3.84
C GLN A 247 -19.07 26.42 4.58
N LEU A 248 -18.43 25.25 4.56
CA LEU A 248 -19.05 24.01 5.03
C LEU A 248 -18.62 23.57 6.44
N ILE A 249 -17.51 24.11 6.97
CA ILE A 249 -16.91 23.64 8.24
C ILE A 249 -16.60 24.80 9.18
N TYR A 250 -15.88 25.84 8.72
CA TYR A 250 -15.32 26.84 9.63
C TYR A 250 -16.18 28.09 9.82
N GLY A 251 -17.06 28.43 8.87
CA GLY A 251 -18.01 29.55 8.96
C GLY A 251 -17.34 30.89 9.29
N GLY A 252 -16.24 31.23 8.64
CA GLY A 252 -15.45 32.44 8.92
C GLY A 252 -14.48 32.31 10.10
N SER A 253 -14.47 31.18 10.81
CA SER A 253 -13.54 30.89 11.91
C SER A 253 -12.34 30.06 11.44
N LEU A 254 -11.89 30.25 10.20
CA LEU A 254 -10.82 29.47 9.60
C LEU A 254 -9.53 29.67 10.43
N PRO A 255 -8.90 28.60 10.94
CA PRO A 255 -7.61 28.74 11.61
C PRO A 255 -6.58 29.24 10.60
N GLY A 256 -5.83 30.29 10.93
CA GLY A 256 -4.86 30.90 10.01
C GLY A 256 -5.44 31.83 8.93
N SER A 257 -6.60 32.45 9.20
CA SER A 257 -7.24 33.59 8.50
C SER A 257 -7.09 33.65 6.97
N LEU A 258 -8.17 33.32 6.25
CA LEU A 258 -8.38 33.70 4.85
C LEU A 258 -8.52 35.23 4.68
N PRO A 259 -8.30 35.75 3.45
CA PRO A 259 -7.76 35.05 2.26
C PRO A 259 -6.24 34.84 2.34
N MET A 260 -5.70 33.96 1.50
CA MET A 260 -4.24 33.92 1.30
C MET A 260 -3.82 35.30 0.81
N VAL A 261 -3.05 36.05 1.61
CA VAL A 261 -2.64 37.41 1.25
C VAL A 261 -1.71 37.36 0.02
N ASP A 262 -0.91 36.30 -0.06
CA ASP A 262 -0.13 35.88 -1.22
C ASP A 262 -0.11 34.35 -1.25
N ALA A 263 -0.73 33.75 -2.27
CA ALA A 263 -0.88 32.31 -2.37
C ALA A 263 0.47 31.59 -2.52
N GLU A 264 1.39 32.14 -3.31
CA GLU A 264 2.70 31.54 -3.55
C GLU A 264 3.57 31.61 -2.30
N GLN A 265 3.58 32.77 -1.63
CA GLN A 265 4.37 32.97 -0.42
C GLN A 265 3.85 32.12 0.74
N GLU A 266 2.54 31.98 0.93
CA GLU A 266 1.98 31.09 1.94
C GLU A 266 2.22 29.61 1.61
N ILE A 267 2.11 29.21 0.34
CA ILE A 267 2.45 27.83 -0.09
C ILE A 267 3.91 27.52 0.23
N ALA A 268 4.83 28.45 -0.02
CA ALA A 268 6.23 28.32 0.33
C ALA A 268 6.46 28.27 1.85
N ALA A 269 5.82 29.15 2.62
CA ALA A 269 5.93 29.17 4.08
C ALA A 269 5.44 27.86 4.72
N ILE A 270 4.34 27.29 4.22
CA ILE A 270 3.82 25.99 4.68
C ILE A 270 4.79 24.86 4.30
N ALA A 271 5.32 24.86 3.08
CA ALA A 271 6.32 23.89 2.64
C ALA A 271 7.60 23.93 3.50
N HIS A 272 7.96 25.11 4.03
CA HIS A 272 9.09 25.31 4.94
C HIS A 272 8.76 25.14 6.43
N GLY A 273 7.53 24.74 6.78
CA GLY A 273 7.11 24.49 8.17
C GLY A 273 7.02 25.76 9.03
N GLN A 274 6.85 26.92 8.41
CA GLN A 274 6.88 28.23 9.08
C GLN A 274 5.49 28.70 9.55
N GLN A 275 4.42 27.92 9.33
CA GLN A 275 3.06 28.27 9.74
C GLN A 275 2.72 27.71 11.12
N GLU A 276 2.37 28.58 12.08
CA GLU A 276 2.03 28.19 13.46
C GLU A 276 0.57 27.71 13.63
N GLU A 277 -0.32 28.03 12.69
CA GLU A 277 -1.75 27.68 12.75
C GLU A 277 -2.12 26.60 11.73
N SER A 278 -2.90 25.61 12.16
CA SER A 278 -3.34 24.50 11.31
C SER A 278 -4.48 24.94 10.39
N ALA A 279 -4.16 25.42 9.18
CA ALA A 279 -5.13 25.79 8.14
C ALA A 279 -5.36 24.65 7.12
N PRO A 280 -6.50 24.60 6.40
CA PRO A 280 -6.67 23.74 5.23
C PRO A 280 -5.62 24.07 4.16
N TYR A 281 -4.99 23.03 3.63
CA TYR A 281 -3.88 23.18 2.70
C TYR A 281 -3.85 22.06 1.65
N ALA A 282 -3.46 22.42 0.44
CA ALA A 282 -3.20 21.52 -0.67
C ALA A 282 -1.73 21.65 -1.12
N SER A 283 -1.08 20.53 -1.44
CA SER A 283 0.22 20.51 -2.08
C SER A 283 0.24 19.48 -3.18
N ILE A 284 0.62 19.91 -4.38
CA ILE A 284 0.87 19.02 -5.51
C ILE A 284 2.33 18.62 -5.54
N ILE A 285 2.59 17.32 -5.71
CA ILE A 285 3.94 16.79 -5.84
C ILE A 285 3.95 15.64 -6.84
N HIS A 286 5.00 15.57 -7.66
CA HIS A 286 5.19 14.43 -8.54
C HIS A 286 5.53 13.18 -7.72
N VAL A 287 4.92 12.04 -8.05
CA VAL A 287 5.02 10.80 -7.26
C VAL A 287 6.44 10.27 -7.17
N ASP A 288 7.28 10.53 -8.19
CA ASP A 288 8.68 10.12 -8.21
C ASP A 288 9.57 11.02 -7.34
N ASP A 289 9.29 12.33 -7.27
CA ASP A 289 10.02 13.26 -6.39
C ASP A 289 9.80 12.87 -4.92
N LEU A 290 8.54 12.57 -4.58
CA LEU A 290 8.18 12.11 -3.25
C LEU A 290 8.75 10.72 -2.94
N ALA A 291 8.84 9.82 -3.93
CA ALA A 291 9.52 8.53 -3.76
C ALA A 291 11.03 8.72 -3.45
N GLN A 292 11.69 9.66 -4.14
CA GLN A 292 13.10 10.00 -3.93
C GLN A 292 13.33 10.60 -2.54
N GLN A 293 12.51 11.57 -2.13
CA GLN A 293 12.61 12.17 -0.78
C GLN A 293 12.44 11.14 0.34
N LEU A 294 11.60 10.12 0.13
CA LEU A 294 11.28 9.13 1.15
C LEU A 294 12.12 7.85 1.08
N GLY A 295 12.88 7.66 -0.01
CA GLY A 295 13.71 6.46 -0.24
C GLY A 295 12.91 5.15 -0.19
N LYS A 296 11.65 5.15 -0.66
CA LYS A 296 10.74 3.99 -0.74
C LYS A 296 9.68 4.20 -1.82
N ASP A 297 9.20 3.11 -2.42
CA ASP A 297 8.25 3.16 -3.54
C ASP A 297 6.76 3.09 -3.12
N ASP A 298 6.44 2.61 -1.90
CA ASP A 298 5.05 2.38 -1.43
C ASP A 298 4.73 3.17 -0.16
N TYR A 299 4.68 4.48 -0.29
CA TYR A 299 4.74 5.36 0.86
C TYR A 299 3.43 6.12 1.14
N LEU A 300 2.46 6.22 0.24
CA LEU A 300 1.38 7.22 0.39
C LEU A 300 0.49 6.99 1.61
N TYR A 301 0.09 5.74 1.90
CA TYR A 301 -0.65 5.45 3.12
C TYR A 301 0.23 5.65 4.36
N ASP A 302 1.48 5.16 4.32
CA ASP A 302 2.43 5.27 5.43
C ASP A 302 2.70 6.74 5.76
N TYR A 303 2.89 7.56 4.73
CA TYR A 303 3.13 8.99 4.78
C TYR A 303 1.96 9.74 5.41
N GLN A 304 0.72 9.48 4.96
CA GLN A 304 -0.48 10.11 5.54
C GLN A 304 -0.82 9.61 6.95
N THR A 305 -0.25 8.48 7.38
CA THR A 305 -0.45 7.93 8.72
C THR A 305 0.80 8.05 9.61
N LYS A 306 1.81 8.82 9.18
CA LYS A 306 3.00 9.14 9.99
C LYS A 306 2.54 9.86 11.27
N GLY A 307 2.67 9.19 12.41
CA GLY A 307 2.18 9.67 13.72
C GLY A 307 1.02 8.84 14.31
N MET A 308 0.32 8.06 13.48
CA MET A 308 -0.81 7.23 13.89
C MET A 308 -0.41 5.78 14.21
N VAL A 309 0.65 5.31 13.57
CA VAL A 309 1.26 3.98 13.78
C VAL A 309 2.57 4.19 14.55
N PRO A 310 2.82 3.47 15.64
CA PRO A 310 3.99 3.73 16.47
C PRO A 310 5.28 3.60 15.65
N GLU A 311 6.11 4.63 15.74
CA GLU A 311 7.46 4.60 15.21
C GLU A 311 8.25 3.44 15.82
N LYS A 312 9.12 2.82 15.01
CA LYS A 312 10.05 1.82 15.52
C LYS A 312 10.94 2.46 16.59
N GLY A 313 10.73 2.10 17.86
CA GLY A 313 11.62 2.47 18.96
C GLY A 313 10.95 3.00 20.22
N ARG A 314 9.68 3.45 20.17
CA ARG A 314 8.95 3.86 21.37
C ARG A 314 8.33 2.63 22.07
N ARG A 315 9.01 2.17 23.12
CA ARG A 315 8.73 0.92 23.87
C ARG A 315 7.46 0.91 24.74
N SER A 316 6.63 1.96 24.76
CA SER A 316 5.47 2.03 25.68
C SER A 316 4.09 2.19 25.02
N ASP A 317 4.01 2.28 23.69
CA ASP A 317 2.73 2.53 23.03
C ASP A 317 1.98 1.24 22.70
N ASN A 318 0.77 1.11 23.24
CA ASN A 318 -0.16 0.04 22.88
C ASN A 318 -0.59 0.21 21.41
N SER A 319 0.26 -0.29 20.51
CA SER A 319 0.12 -0.21 19.05
C SER A 319 -1.24 -0.69 18.56
N ALA A 320 -1.77 -1.75 19.18
CA ALA A 320 -3.08 -2.29 18.87
C ALA A 320 -4.22 -1.33 19.25
N ALA A 321 -4.11 -0.62 20.39
CA ALA A 321 -5.11 0.36 20.80
C ALA A 321 -5.10 1.61 19.89
N ARG A 322 -3.92 2.12 19.51
CA ARG A 322 -3.81 3.21 18.53
C ARG A 322 -4.38 2.82 17.17
N PHE A 323 -4.07 1.60 16.72
CA PHE A 323 -4.60 1.10 15.47
C PHE A 323 -6.12 0.87 15.53
N LYS A 324 -6.64 0.37 16.65
CA LYS A 324 -8.08 0.29 16.88
C LYS A 324 -8.72 1.68 16.76
N ARG A 325 -8.11 2.69 17.41
CA ARG A 325 -8.60 4.07 17.35
C ARG A 325 -8.57 4.62 15.93
N HIS A 326 -7.52 4.34 15.16
CA HIS A 326 -7.42 4.67 13.73
C HIS A 326 -8.61 4.14 12.94
N LEU A 327 -8.96 2.86 13.13
CA LEU A 327 -10.13 2.26 12.46
C LEU A 327 -11.47 2.83 12.94
N GLU A 328 -11.57 3.24 14.20
CA GLU A 328 -12.77 3.91 14.73
C GLU A 328 -12.96 5.29 14.11
N VAL A 329 -11.90 6.10 14.03
CA VAL A 329 -12.00 7.46 13.48
C VAL A 329 -12.20 7.44 11.97
N ASN A 330 -11.60 6.50 11.23
CA ASN A 330 -11.83 6.39 9.78
C ASN A 330 -13.28 6.01 9.44
N ARG A 331 -14.00 5.32 10.33
CA ARG A 331 -15.45 5.10 10.13
C ARG A 331 -16.26 6.39 10.13
N LEU A 332 -15.75 7.48 10.72
CA LEU A 332 -16.40 8.80 10.67
C LEU A 332 -16.41 9.39 9.25
N LEU A 333 -15.52 8.96 8.36
CA LEU A 333 -15.58 9.31 6.92
C LEU A 333 -16.81 8.71 6.22
N GLY A 334 -17.45 7.72 6.85
CA GLY A 334 -18.55 6.93 6.28
C GLY A 334 -18.07 5.80 5.35
N GLY A 335 -19.02 5.05 4.79
CA GLY A 335 -18.74 3.90 3.93
C GLY A 335 -18.53 2.58 4.66
N ASN A 336 -18.09 1.55 3.91
CA ASN A 336 -18.04 0.17 4.39
C ASN A 336 -16.62 -0.28 4.79
N THR A 337 -15.58 0.49 4.47
CA THR A 337 -14.18 0.15 4.72
C THR A 337 -13.66 0.87 5.98
N PRO A 338 -13.09 0.16 6.97
CA PRO A 338 -12.67 0.79 8.22
C PRO A 338 -11.31 1.50 8.15
N TRP A 339 -10.59 1.41 7.03
CA TRP A 339 -9.22 1.93 6.89
C TRP A 339 -9.11 3.30 6.24
N TYR A 340 -10.05 3.61 5.36
CA TYR A 340 -10.05 4.77 4.50
C TYR A 340 -11.44 4.97 3.90
N ARG A 341 -11.64 6.13 3.27
CA ARG A 341 -12.75 6.37 2.36
C ARG A 341 -12.19 6.75 0.99
N ALA A 342 -12.79 6.25 -0.07
CA ALA A 342 -12.41 6.61 -1.42
C ALA A 342 -13.64 6.79 -2.31
N SER A 343 -13.49 7.63 -3.32
CA SER A 343 -14.46 7.84 -4.39
C SER A 343 -13.74 8.17 -5.70
N THR A 344 -14.45 8.04 -6.82
CA THR A 344 -13.96 8.46 -8.13
C THR A 344 -14.78 9.65 -8.63
N VAL A 345 -14.17 10.51 -9.45
CA VAL A 345 -14.91 11.53 -10.20
C VAL A 345 -15.50 10.98 -11.50
N GLN A 346 -15.09 9.77 -11.91
CA GLN A 346 -15.53 9.15 -13.14
C GLN A 346 -16.99 8.67 -13.04
N LYS A 347 -17.72 8.76 -14.16
CA LYS A 347 -19.10 8.27 -14.24
C LYS A 347 -19.14 6.74 -14.29
N GLY A 348 -20.26 6.17 -13.85
CA GLY A 348 -20.50 4.72 -13.85
C GLY A 348 -19.98 4.02 -12.59
N ASN A 349 -20.00 2.68 -12.60
CA ASN A 349 -19.62 1.85 -11.45
C ASN A 349 -18.09 1.64 -11.37
N LYS A 350 -17.29 2.71 -11.50
CA LYS A 350 -15.83 2.63 -11.36
C LYS A 350 -15.40 2.80 -9.90
N SER A 351 -14.38 2.03 -9.51
CA SER A 351 -13.74 2.12 -8.20
C SER A 351 -12.55 3.07 -8.27
N PHE A 352 -12.21 3.73 -7.15
CA PHE A 352 -10.93 4.44 -7.04
C PHE A 352 -9.72 3.53 -7.35
N PHE A 353 -9.81 2.24 -7.04
CA PHE A 353 -8.72 1.29 -7.31
C PHE A 353 -8.80 0.65 -8.70
N ASP A 354 -9.72 1.10 -9.55
CA ASP A 354 -9.83 0.58 -10.91
C ASP A 354 -8.70 1.12 -11.80
N VAL A 355 -7.75 0.23 -12.11
CA VAL A 355 -6.64 0.49 -13.02
C VAL A 355 -6.68 -0.41 -14.25
N GLY A 356 -7.75 -1.19 -14.45
CA GLY A 356 -7.85 -2.22 -15.52
C GLY A 356 -7.61 -1.65 -16.91
N ASP A 357 -8.34 -0.59 -17.26
CA ASP A 357 -8.23 0.10 -18.55
C ASP A 357 -6.79 0.58 -18.88
N PHE A 358 -5.95 0.84 -17.85
CA PHE A 358 -4.56 1.30 -18.00
C PHE A 358 -3.54 0.15 -18.03
N LEU A 359 -3.94 -1.04 -17.60
CA LEU A 359 -3.14 -2.25 -17.74
C LEU A 359 -3.26 -2.81 -19.16
N ASP A 360 -4.39 -2.57 -19.83
CA ASP A 360 -4.68 -3.15 -21.15
C ASP A 360 -4.21 -2.28 -22.33
N SER A 361 -3.84 -1.01 -22.12
CA SER A 361 -3.29 -0.18 -23.20
C SER A 361 -1.80 -0.49 -23.46
N GLU A 362 -1.46 -0.73 -24.72
CA GLU A 362 -0.08 -1.01 -25.16
C GLU A 362 0.86 0.20 -24.97
N ASP A 363 0.31 1.41 -24.98
CA ASP A 363 1.05 2.68 -24.81
C ASP A 363 1.26 3.10 -23.34
N SER A 364 0.81 2.29 -22.38
CA SER A 364 0.92 2.64 -20.96
C SER A 364 2.36 2.49 -20.47
N LYS A 365 3.13 3.60 -20.50
CA LYS A 365 4.37 3.82 -19.71
C LYS A 365 4.23 3.31 -18.26
N TYR A 366 3.00 3.31 -17.74
CA TYR A 366 2.64 2.92 -16.39
C TYR A 366 2.39 1.41 -16.20
N ARG A 367 2.02 0.66 -17.24
CA ARG A 367 2.00 -0.81 -17.24
C ARG A 367 3.40 -1.34 -16.94
N GLY A 368 4.42 -0.74 -17.58
CA GLY A 368 5.83 -0.96 -17.26
C GLY A 368 6.10 -0.76 -15.77
N LEU A 369 5.82 0.42 -15.23
CA LEU A 369 6.09 0.79 -13.82
C LEU A 369 5.35 -0.07 -12.77
N VAL A 370 4.11 -0.49 -13.04
CA VAL A 370 3.35 -1.37 -12.12
C VAL A 370 3.94 -2.78 -12.10
N HIS A 371 4.30 -3.33 -13.26
CA HIS A 371 5.05 -4.59 -13.34
C HIS A 371 6.45 -4.45 -12.70
N ASP A 372 7.08 -3.31 -12.89
CA ASP A 372 8.41 -2.99 -12.41
C ASP A 372 8.52 -3.00 -10.89
N ASN A 373 7.54 -2.40 -10.20
CA ASN A 373 7.50 -2.37 -8.74
C ASN A 373 7.37 -3.77 -8.11
N ASN A 374 6.53 -4.63 -8.67
CA ASN A 374 6.46 -6.03 -8.22
C ASN A 374 7.77 -6.76 -8.48
N LYS A 375 8.35 -6.56 -9.67
CA LYS A 375 9.63 -7.14 -10.07
C LYS A 375 10.78 -6.73 -9.12
N ARG A 376 10.86 -5.44 -8.74
CA ARG A 376 11.80 -4.88 -7.76
C ARG A 376 11.68 -5.55 -6.39
N ARG A 377 10.46 -5.69 -5.86
CA ARG A 377 10.24 -6.30 -4.53
C ARG A 377 10.66 -7.77 -4.46
N GLN A 378 10.51 -8.49 -5.57
CA GLN A 378 10.81 -9.92 -5.67
C GLN A 378 12.27 -10.18 -6.09
N MET A 379 12.92 -9.21 -6.73
CA MET A 379 14.29 -9.35 -7.19
C MET A 379 15.26 -9.58 -6.03
N ARG A 380 16.06 -10.64 -6.17
CA ARG A 380 17.15 -10.99 -5.27
C ARG A 380 18.29 -11.52 -6.13
N PHE A 381 19.49 -11.03 -5.89
CA PHE A 381 20.71 -11.52 -6.52
C PHE A 381 21.90 -11.32 -5.60
N VAL A 382 23.01 -11.98 -5.90
CA VAL A 382 24.26 -11.81 -5.17
C VAL A 382 25.22 -11.07 -6.09
N VAL A 383 25.90 -10.07 -5.53
CA VAL A 383 27.03 -9.39 -6.16
C VAL A 383 28.28 -9.90 -5.45
N SER A 384 29.27 -10.32 -6.21
CA SER A 384 30.55 -10.79 -5.71
C SER A 384 31.67 -10.01 -6.37
N ALA A 385 32.69 -9.63 -5.61
CA ALA A 385 33.95 -9.13 -6.14
C ALA A 385 35.10 -9.94 -5.53
N SER A 386 36.22 -10.02 -6.25
CA SER A 386 37.42 -10.69 -5.76
C SER A 386 38.67 -9.93 -6.18
N TYR A 387 39.66 -9.90 -5.30
CA TYR A 387 40.98 -9.33 -5.56
C TYR A 387 42.03 -10.14 -4.83
N GLU A 388 43.03 -10.64 -5.57
CA GLU A 388 44.20 -11.37 -5.03
C GLU A 388 43.83 -12.45 -3.98
N GLY A 389 42.87 -13.31 -4.32
CA GLY A 389 42.43 -14.43 -3.47
C GLY A 389 41.50 -14.05 -2.31
N ILE A 390 41.15 -12.78 -2.14
CA ILE A 390 40.10 -12.32 -1.21
C ILE A 390 38.80 -12.13 -1.99
N THR A 391 37.72 -12.76 -1.52
CA THR A 391 36.38 -12.66 -2.11
C THR A 391 35.41 -12.06 -1.10
N ALA A 392 34.58 -11.12 -1.56
CA ALA A 392 33.49 -10.55 -0.78
C ALA A 392 32.18 -10.62 -1.57
N GLU A 393 31.08 -10.85 -0.86
CA GLU A 393 29.74 -10.97 -1.43
C GLU A 393 28.74 -10.06 -0.73
N TYR A 394 27.76 -9.58 -1.50
CA TYR A 394 26.61 -8.85 -1.00
C TYR A 394 25.32 -9.42 -1.58
N LYS A 395 24.40 -9.77 -0.69
CA LYS A 395 23.07 -10.23 -1.07
C LYS A 395 22.13 -9.05 -1.25
N VAL A 396 21.83 -8.75 -2.50
CA VAL A 396 20.84 -7.74 -2.89
C VAL A 396 19.43 -8.26 -2.64
N THR A 397 18.60 -7.40 -2.07
CA THR A 397 17.18 -7.62 -1.79
C THR A 397 16.34 -6.50 -2.39
N GLY A 398 15.01 -6.66 -2.42
CA GLY A 398 14.11 -5.60 -2.87
C GLY A 398 14.28 -4.26 -2.14
N ARG A 399 14.88 -4.22 -0.93
CA ARG A 399 15.16 -2.94 -0.24
C ARG A 399 16.21 -2.10 -0.95
N ASP A 400 17.18 -2.74 -1.60
CA ASP A 400 18.28 -2.05 -2.29
C ASP A 400 17.78 -1.25 -3.49
N PHE A 401 16.68 -1.69 -4.09
CA PHE A 401 15.99 -1.04 -5.22
C PHE A 401 15.35 0.29 -4.84
N HIS A 402 15.05 0.52 -3.55
CA HIS A 402 14.48 1.79 -3.11
C HIS A 402 15.43 2.99 -3.30
N ARG A 403 16.74 2.75 -3.49
CA ARG A 403 17.72 3.79 -3.83
C ARG A 403 17.55 4.33 -5.25
N TYR A 404 16.79 3.64 -6.10
CA TYR A 404 16.63 3.96 -7.52
C TYR A 404 15.15 4.03 -7.91
N PRO A 405 14.36 4.94 -7.30
CA PRO A 405 12.90 4.98 -7.47
C PRO A 405 12.46 5.39 -8.89
N THR A 406 13.35 6.01 -9.67
CA THR A 406 13.07 6.54 -11.01
C THR A 406 13.50 5.63 -12.16
N LEU A 407 14.31 4.60 -11.88
CA LEU A 407 14.78 3.67 -12.90
C LEU A 407 13.71 2.59 -13.20
N SER A 408 13.88 1.79 -14.24
CA SER A 408 13.22 0.47 -14.30
C SER A 408 13.91 -0.54 -13.39
N ALA A 409 13.34 -1.72 -13.17
CA ALA A 409 13.84 -2.76 -12.31
C ALA A 409 15.16 -3.31 -12.86
N GLU A 410 15.28 -3.43 -14.18
CA GLU A 410 16.54 -3.87 -14.80
C GLU A 410 17.59 -2.75 -14.73
N GLN A 411 17.22 -1.50 -15.00
CA GLN A 411 18.14 -0.37 -14.86
C GLN A 411 18.63 -0.21 -13.41
N ALA A 412 17.73 -0.33 -12.43
CA ALA A 412 18.05 -0.32 -11.01
C ALA A 412 18.93 -1.52 -10.63
N ARG A 413 18.64 -2.72 -11.16
CA ARG A 413 19.47 -3.91 -10.93
C ARG A 413 20.89 -3.69 -11.44
N GLU A 414 21.07 -3.15 -12.64
CA GLU A 414 22.38 -2.83 -13.20
C GLU A 414 23.12 -1.79 -12.36
N ALA A 415 22.42 -0.72 -11.96
CA ALA A 415 22.99 0.33 -11.11
C ALA A 415 23.44 -0.22 -9.74
N ILE A 416 22.60 -1.03 -9.09
CA ILE A 416 22.94 -1.72 -7.84
C ILE A 416 24.15 -2.63 -8.05
N TYR A 417 24.16 -3.44 -9.11
CA TYR A 417 25.27 -4.35 -9.39
C TYR A 417 26.59 -3.59 -9.51
N LYS A 418 26.63 -2.53 -10.34
CA LYS A 418 27.84 -1.72 -10.54
C LYS A 418 28.31 -1.09 -9.23
N GLN A 419 27.41 -0.48 -8.47
CA GLN A 419 27.75 0.19 -7.23
C GLN A 419 28.25 -0.79 -6.15
N GLU A 420 27.53 -1.89 -5.93
CA GLU A 420 27.91 -2.87 -4.92
C GLU A 420 29.16 -3.66 -5.32
N HIS A 421 29.35 -3.96 -6.62
CA HIS A 421 30.56 -4.63 -7.12
C HIS A 421 31.79 -3.76 -6.86
N GLN A 422 31.74 -2.46 -7.21
CA GLN A 422 32.85 -1.56 -6.96
C GLN A 422 33.15 -1.45 -5.46
N ARG A 423 32.11 -1.27 -4.63
CA ARG A 423 32.27 -1.21 -3.17
C ARG A 423 32.93 -2.48 -2.61
N LEU A 424 32.52 -3.66 -3.08
CA LEU A 424 33.10 -4.94 -2.65
C LEU A 424 34.54 -5.11 -3.15
N LEU A 425 34.86 -4.64 -4.36
CA LEU A 425 36.21 -4.67 -4.91
C LEU A 425 37.15 -3.79 -4.09
N ASP A 426 36.74 -2.57 -3.77
CA ASP A 426 37.50 -1.65 -2.92
C ASP A 426 37.76 -2.26 -1.53
N GLN A 427 36.76 -2.97 -0.98
CA GLN A 427 36.92 -3.71 0.28
C GLN A 427 37.93 -4.85 0.18
N CYS A 428 37.93 -5.61 -0.93
CA CYS A 428 38.90 -6.69 -1.13
C CYS A 428 40.33 -6.14 -1.30
N ILE A 429 40.49 -5.04 -2.05
CA ILE A 429 41.78 -4.34 -2.21
C ILE A 429 42.29 -3.83 -0.86
N ALA A 430 41.44 -3.15 -0.08
CA ALA A 430 41.81 -2.64 1.23
C ALA A 430 42.17 -3.75 2.23
N GLU A 431 41.49 -4.90 2.17
CA GLU A 431 41.84 -6.08 2.97
C GLU A 431 43.16 -6.70 2.52
N TYR A 432 43.40 -6.81 1.21
CA TYR A 432 44.67 -7.30 0.66
C TYR A 432 45.85 -6.42 1.11
N HIS A 433 45.74 -5.10 0.93
CA HIS A 433 46.77 -4.16 1.36
C HIS A 433 47.07 -4.23 2.85
N ARG A 434 46.02 -4.38 3.69
CA ARG A 434 46.19 -4.61 5.13
C ARG A 434 46.95 -5.89 5.43
N ARG A 435 46.71 -6.98 4.70
CA ARG A 435 47.43 -8.26 4.88
C ARG A 435 48.88 -8.21 4.40
N GLN A 436 49.18 -7.38 3.40
CA GLN A 436 50.53 -7.22 2.85
C GLN A 436 51.36 -6.13 3.55
N GLY A 437 50.79 -5.42 4.52
CA GLY A 437 51.48 -4.36 5.25
C GLY A 437 51.69 -3.06 4.45
N PHE A 438 50.91 -2.85 3.39
CA PHE A 438 50.92 -1.59 2.65
C PHE A 438 50.14 -0.51 3.43
N PRO A 439 50.57 0.77 3.39
CA PRO A 439 49.79 1.86 3.97
C PRO A 439 48.41 1.95 3.29
N ALA A 440 47.38 2.25 4.06
CA ALA A 440 46.03 2.41 3.53
C ALA A 440 45.97 3.56 2.52
N PRO A 441 45.28 3.39 1.37
CA PRO A 441 45.01 4.49 0.44
C PRO A 441 44.03 5.52 1.01
#